data_AF-A0A2U0RXN8-F1
#
_entry.id   AF-A0A2U0RXN8-F1
#
_cell.length_a   1.000
_cell.length_b   1.000
_cell.length_c   1.000
_cell.angle_alpha   90.00
_cell.angle_beta   90.00
_cell.angle_gamma   90.00
#
_symmetry.space_group_name_H-M   'P 1'
#
loop_
_entity.id
_entity.type
_entity.pdbx_description
1 polymer ?
#
loop_
_entity_poly.entity_id
_entity_poly.type
_entity_poly.pdbx_seq_one_letter_code
_entity_poly.pdbx_strand_id
1 'polypeptide(L)'
;MIGGVVFVIAFVLFLLISFAASIPPGAMIVDEYIPDLIGTGYEGAVSGIINGVIYGIIIWIVFSVAKMLYDKMQGPKEVVVKVETTDAK
;
A
#
# COMPACT_ATOMS: atom_id res chain seq x y z
N MET A 1 6.14 10.13 -0.39
CA MET A 1 5.00 10.23 0.55
C MET A 1 3.76 9.49 0.06
N ILE A 2 3.29 9.71 -1.17
CA ILE A 2 2.04 9.10 -1.68
C ILE A 2 1.99 7.56 -1.55
N GLY A 3 3.06 6.83 -1.91
CA GLY A 3 3.06 5.37 -1.77
C GLY A 3 2.89 4.89 -0.32
N GLY A 4 3.49 5.58 0.64
CA GLY A 4 3.31 5.27 2.07
C GLY A 4 1.87 5.51 2.54
N VAL A 5 1.18 6.52 2.00
CA VAL A 5 -0.25 6.76 2.29
C VAL A 5 -1.10 5.60 1.76
N VAL A 6 -0.81 5.13 0.54
CA VAL A 6 -1.50 3.95 -0.03
C VAL A 6 -1.31 2.71 0.84
N PHE A 7 -0.08 2.50 1.33
CA PHE A 7 0.20 1.42 2.28
C PHE A 7 -0.64 1.53 3.55
N VAL A 8 -0.67 2.71 4.19
CA VAL A 8 -1.41 2.92 5.45
C VAL A 8 -2.91 2.68 5.24
N ILE A 9 -3.48 3.17 4.15
CA ILE A 9 -4.90 2.95 3.82
C ILE A 9 -5.18 1.46 3.65
N ALA A 10 -4.36 0.76 2.85
CA ALA A 10 -4.50 -0.67 2.65
C ALA A 10 -4.36 -1.44 3.97
N PHE A 11 -3.36 -1.10 4.78
CA PHE A 11 -3.13 -1.71 6.10
C PHE A 11 -4.38 -1.59 6.99
N VAL A 12 -4.93 -0.38 7.14
CA VAL A 12 -6.12 -0.15 7.97
C VAL A 12 -7.33 -0.90 7.43
N LEU A 13 -7.51 -0.96 6.11
CA LEU A 13 -8.60 -1.73 5.50
C LEU A 13 -8.50 -3.21 5.84
N PHE A 14 -7.35 -3.86 5.59
CA PHE A 14 -7.19 -5.28 5.86
C PHE A 14 -7.19 -5.61 7.35
N LEU A 15 -6.72 -4.70 8.20
CA LEU A 15 -6.87 -4.81 9.65
C LEU A 15 -8.35 -4.88 10.05
N LEU A 16 -9.16 -3.92 9.59
CA LEU A 16 -10.59 -3.85 9.94
C LEU A 16 -11.37 -5.03 9.37
N ILE A 17 -11.10 -5.44 8.14
CA ILE A 17 -11.78 -6.59 7.53
C ILE A 17 -11.46 -7.87 8.31
N SER A 18 -10.24 -8.03 8.83
CA SER A 18 -9.85 -9.22 9.61
C SER A 18 -10.53 -9.32 10.98
N PHE A 19 -11.15 -8.25 11.49
CA PHE A 19 -12.04 -8.33 12.65
C PHE A 19 -13.42 -8.90 12.29
N ALA A 20 -13.86 -8.74 11.04
CA ALA A 20 -15.17 -9.17 10.59
C ALA A 20 -15.15 -10.54 9.90
N ALA A 21 -13.99 -10.94 9.35
CA ALA A 21 -13.84 -12.18 8.60
C ALA A 21 -12.45 -12.79 8.79
N SER A 22 -12.39 -14.13 8.83
CA SER A 22 -11.14 -14.87 8.80
C SER A 22 -10.56 -14.83 7.38
N ILE A 23 -9.48 -14.07 7.21
CA ILE A 23 -8.85 -13.84 5.91
C ILE A 23 -7.44 -14.45 5.88
N PRO A 24 -7.13 -15.30 4.90
CA PRO A 24 -5.75 -15.75 4.67
C PRO A 24 -4.92 -14.61 4.05
N PRO A 25 -3.59 -14.60 4.19
CA PRO A 25 -2.79 -15.60 4.91
C PRO A 25 -2.76 -15.38 6.44
N GLY A 26 -3.23 -14.25 6.95
CA GLY A 26 -3.16 -13.90 8.37
C GLY A 26 -3.79 -14.95 9.28
N ALA A 27 -4.99 -15.43 8.94
CA ALA A 27 -5.64 -16.49 9.71
C ALA A 27 -4.88 -17.82 9.66
N MET A 28 -4.31 -18.19 8.51
CA MET A 28 -3.51 -19.41 8.37
C MET A 28 -2.22 -19.34 9.18
N ILE A 29 -1.58 -18.17 9.22
CA ILE A 29 -0.36 -17.96 10.00
C ILE A 29 -0.67 -18.01 11.51
N VAL A 30 -1.79 -17.43 11.94
CA VAL A 30 -2.21 -17.53 13.35
C VAL A 30 -2.50 -18.99 13.72
N ASP A 31 -3.23 -19.72 12.88
CA ASP A 31 -3.57 -21.13 13.11
C ASP A 31 -2.31 -22.03 13.22
N GLU A 32 -1.35 -21.86 12.30
CA GLU A 32 -0.15 -22.70 12.25
C GLU A 32 0.90 -22.34 13.32
N TYR A 33 1.11 -21.04 13.57
CA TYR A 33 2.25 -20.57 14.38
C TYR A 33 1.86 -20.04 15.76
N ILE A 34 0.59 -19.69 15.97
CA ILE A 34 0.10 -19.13 17.25
C ILE A 34 -1.29 -19.70 17.61
N PRO A 35 -1.43 -21.04 17.72
CA PRO A 35 -2.73 -21.68 17.93
C PRO A 35 -3.41 -21.25 19.25
N ASP A 36 -2.63 -20.82 20.25
CA ASP A 36 -3.16 -20.33 21.53
C ASP A 36 -4.01 -19.04 21.40
N LEU A 37 -3.92 -18.33 20.26
CA LEU A 37 -4.75 -17.15 19.99
C LEU A 37 -6.15 -17.48 19.47
N ILE A 38 -6.39 -18.71 19.00
CA ILE A 38 -7.66 -19.09 18.37
C ILE A 38 -8.80 -19.01 19.40
N GLY A 39 -9.89 -18.34 19.02
CA GLY A 39 -11.05 -18.12 19.88
C GLY A 39 -10.85 -17.05 20.96
N THR A 40 -9.70 -16.38 20.99
CA THR A 40 -9.45 -15.26 21.89
C THR A 40 -9.89 -13.93 21.26
N GLY A 41 -10.13 -12.91 22.09
CA GLY A 41 -10.43 -11.56 21.60
C GLY A 41 -9.29 -10.88 20.82
N TYR A 42 -8.10 -11.48 20.79
CA TYR A 42 -6.91 -10.96 20.11
C TYR A 42 -6.69 -11.58 18.72
N GLU A 43 -7.39 -12.67 18.38
CA GLU A 43 -7.22 -13.40 17.11
C GLU A 43 -7.36 -12.46 15.89
N GLY A 44 -8.46 -11.71 15.84
CA GLY A 44 -8.75 -10.77 14.75
C GLY A 44 -7.72 -9.63 14.65
N ALA A 45 -7.20 -9.16 15.78
CA ALA A 45 -6.19 -8.11 15.81
C ALA A 45 -4.84 -8.60 15.24
N VAL A 46 -4.39 -9.78 15.67
CA VAL A 46 -3.11 -10.36 15.22
C VAL A 46 -3.19 -10.79 13.75
N SER A 47 -4.25 -11.51 13.38
CA SER A 47 -4.52 -11.88 11.97
C SER A 47 -4.63 -10.63 11.09
N GLY A 48 -5.30 -9.58 11.57
CA GLY A 48 -5.44 -8.32 10.87
C GLY A 48 -4.15 -7.53 10.69
N ILE A 49 -3.25 -7.53 11.69
CA ILE A 49 -1.92 -6.94 11.54
C ILE A 49 -1.12 -7.69 10.46
N ILE A 50 -1.14 -9.03 10.50
CA ILE A 50 -0.43 -9.86 9.52
C ILE A 50 -0.96 -9.59 8.10
N ASN A 51 -2.28 -9.65 7.92
CA ASN A 51 -2.94 -9.33 6.65
C ASN A 51 -2.63 -7.90 6.19
N GLY A 52 -2.76 -6.92 7.09
CA GLY A 52 -2.49 -5.52 6.80
C GLY A 52 -1.06 -5.30 6.30
N VAL A 53 -0.07 -5.94 6.91
CA VAL A 53 1.33 -5.86 6.46
C VAL A 53 1.51 -6.53 5.11
N ILE A 54 1.06 -7.77 4.95
CA ILE A 54 1.28 -8.55 3.72
C ILE A 54 0.58 -7.89 2.53
N TYR A 55 -0.72 -7.64 2.63
CA TYR A 55 -1.47 -7.01 1.56
C TYR A 55 -1.06 -5.55 1.35
N GLY A 56 -0.76 -4.82 2.42
CA GLY A 56 -0.24 -3.47 2.33
C GLY A 56 1.04 -3.40 1.50
N ILE A 57 2.01 -4.30 1.76
CA ILE A 57 3.27 -4.36 1.00
C ILE A 57 2.98 -4.71 -0.47
N ILE A 58 2.14 -5.72 -0.74
CA ILE A 58 1.80 -6.12 -2.11
C ILE A 58 1.20 -4.94 -2.88
N ILE A 59 0.18 -4.28 -2.31
CA ILE A 59 -0.50 -3.15 -2.94
C ILE A 59 0.47 -1.98 -3.13
N TRP A 60 1.31 -1.70 -2.14
CA TRP A 60 2.30 -0.64 -2.23
C TRP A 60 3.32 -0.88 -3.35
N ILE A 61 3.80 -2.12 -3.51
CA ILE A 61 4.71 -2.49 -4.60
C ILE A 61 4.02 -2.32 -5.94
N VAL A 62 2.80 -2.85 -6.10
CA VAL A 62 2.01 -2.73 -7.34
C VAL A 62 1.79 -1.26 -7.69
N PHE A 63 1.39 -0.45 -6.72
CA PHE A 63 1.21 0.99 -6.91
C PHE A 63 2.51 1.69 -7.32
N SER A 64 3.63 1.35 -6.67
CA SER A 64 4.93 1.97 -6.95
C SER A 64 5.42 1.65 -8.35
N VAL A 65 5.24 0.39 -8.81
CA VAL A 65 5.57 -0.02 -10.18
C VAL A 65 4.65 0.65 -11.19
N ALA A 66 3.34 0.64 -10.95
CA ALA A 66 2.36 1.29 -11.84
C ALA A 66 2.64 2.79 -11.98
N LYS A 67 2.96 3.46 -10.88
CA LYS A 67 3.34 4.88 -10.88
C LYS A 67 4.63 5.11 -11.66
N MET A 68 5.66 4.28 -11.47
CA MET A 68 6.91 4.40 -12.22
C MET A 68 6.70 4.27 -13.73
N LEU A 69 5.85 3.33 -14.15
CA LEU A 69 5.50 3.15 -15.56
C LEU A 69 4.72 4.36 -16.10
N TYR A 70 3.74 4.84 -15.33
CA TYR A 70 2.94 6.02 -15.68
C TYR A 70 3.81 7.27 -15.86
N ASP A 71 4.71 7.52 -14.90
CA ASP A 71 5.62 8.68 -14.94
C ASP A 71 6.59 8.61 -16.14
N LYS A 72 7.05 7.39 -16.52
CA LYS A 72 7.87 7.20 -17.74
C LYS A 72 7.10 7.46 -19.03
N MET A 73 5.81 7.14 -19.08
CA MET A 73 4.98 7.36 -20.27
C MET A 73 4.65 8.83 -20.51
N GLN A 74 4.71 9.68 -19.49
CA GLN A 74 4.39 11.11 -19.63
C GLN A 74 5.51 11.97 -20.25
N GLY A 75 6.66 11.40 -20.59
CA GLY A 75 7.75 12.10 -21.26
C GLY A 75 8.35 13.25 -20.43
N PRO A 76 9.52 13.79 -20.82
CA PRO A 76 10.06 14.96 -20.15
C PRO A 76 9.06 16.09 -20.34
N LYS A 77 8.53 16.64 -19.23
CA LYS A 77 7.85 17.94 -19.27
C LYS A 77 8.84 18.92 -19.88
N GLU A 78 8.68 19.23 -21.16
CA GLU A 78 9.43 20.28 -21.83
C GLU A 78 9.20 21.53 -21.01
N VAL A 79 10.22 21.91 -20.23
CA VAL A 79 10.33 23.25 -19.70
C VAL A 79 10.58 24.09 -20.95
N VAL A 80 9.50 24.51 -21.61
CA VAL A 80 9.52 25.53 -22.64
C VAL A 80 9.95 26.80 -21.92
N VAL A 81 11.27 26.95 -21.74
CA VAL A 81 11.87 28.22 -21.37
C VAL A 81 11.56 29.12 -22.55
N LYS A 82 10.48 29.87 -22.42
CA LYS A 82 10.13 30.95 -23.32
C LYS A 82 11.27 31.96 -23.18
N VAL A 83 12.28 31.84 -24.05
CA VAL A 83 13.34 32.84 -24.15
C VAL A 83 12.65 34.09 -24.67
N GLU A 84 12.32 35.02 -23.77
CA GLU A 84 11.97 36.37 -24.15
C GLU A 84 13.23 37.01 -24.72
N THR A 85 13.40 36.91 -26.04
CA THR A 85 14.26 37.81 -26.80
C THR A 85 13.73 39.22 -26.60
N THR A 86 14.27 39.90 -25.59
CA THR A 86 14.19 41.37 -25.50
C THR A 86 15.21 41.94 -26.47
N ASP A 87 14.85 41.97 -27.75
CA ASP A 87 15.37 42.94 -28.68
C ASP A 87 14.56 44.22 -28.51
N ALA A 88 15.13 45.23 -27.86
CA ALA A 88 14.76 46.63 -28.08
C ALA A 88 15.67 47.61 -27.32
N LYS A 89 16.77 48.01 -27.95
CA LYS A 89 17.13 49.39 -28.35
C LYS A 89 18.62 49.68 -28.26
#